data_AF-A0A916ATF6-F1
#
_entry.id   AF-A0A916ATF6-F1
#
_cell.length_a   1.000
_cell.length_b   1.000
_cell.length_c   1.000
_cell.angle_alpha   90.00
_cell.angle_beta   90.00
_cell.angle_gamma   90.00
#
_symmetry.space_group_name_H-M   'P 1'
#
loop_
_entity.id
_entity.type
_entity.pdbx_description
1 polymer ?
#
loop_
_entity_poly.entity_id
_entity_poly.type
_entity_poly.pdbx_seq_one_letter_code
_entity_poly.pdbx_strand_id
1 'polypeptide(L)'
;MSQFHQAVKRIIERVQQAEGNQTRLVEPLSAKPNFAFIDWLEAQPLFPKFYWQSRDTREEVVALGQLHTFVEPGPAYTILGEGQRVWGGRSFDGQHEKIAAVCRRSFFYRKLN
;
A
#
# COMPACT_ATOMS: atom_id res chain seq x y z
N MET A 1 21.81 -10.59 -9.59
CA MET A 1 20.73 -10.29 -8.63
C MET A 1 20.27 -8.85 -8.85
N SER A 2 18.99 -8.59 -9.15
CA SER A 2 18.54 -7.20 -9.38
C SER A 2 18.52 -6.39 -8.08
N GLN A 3 18.75 -5.07 -8.17
CA GLN A 3 18.76 -4.17 -7.01
C GLN A 3 17.45 -4.22 -6.22
N PHE A 4 16.32 -4.42 -6.90
CA PHE A 4 15.01 -4.60 -6.28
C PHE A 4 14.97 -5.82 -5.35
N HIS A 5 15.45 -6.99 -5.80
CA HIS A 5 15.49 -8.19 -4.95
C HIS A 5 16.39 -7.99 -3.73
N GLN A 6 17.49 -7.25 -3.88
CA GLN A 6 18.37 -6.92 -2.76
C GLN A 6 17.67 -6.02 -1.73
N ALA A 7 16.93 -5.00 -2.18
CA ALA A 7 16.14 -4.14 -1.30
C ALA A 7 15.05 -4.94 -0.56
N VAL A 8 14.34 -5.84 -1.25
CA VAL A 8 13.37 -6.73 -0.62
C VAL A 8 14.03 -7.64 0.42
N LYS A 9 15.21 -8.20 0.12
CA LYS A 9 15.93 -9.04 1.09
C LYS A 9 16.32 -8.22 2.34
N ARG A 10 16.87 -7.02 2.16
CA ARG A 10 17.26 -6.13 3.26
C ARG A 10 16.07 -5.74 4.13
N ILE A 11 14.92 -5.42 3.54
CA ILE A 11 13.75 -5.05 4.33
C ILE A 11 13.21 -6.25 5.12
N ILE A 12 13.25 -7.47 4.56
CA ILE A 12 12.85 -8.70 5.29
C ILE A 12 13.78 -8.94 6.47
N GLU A 13 15.09 -8.85 6.29
CA GLU A 13 16.07 -9.02 7.38
C GLU A 13 15.85 -7.98 8.49
N ARG A 14 15.59 -6.71 8.12
CA ARG A 14 15.28 -5.65 9.08
C ARG A 14 13.96 -5.89 9.82
N VAL A 15 12.93 -6.40 9.15
CA VAL A 15 11.65 -6.78 9.80
C VAL A 15 11.88 -7.88 10.82
N GLN A 16 12.70 -8.89 10.51
CA GLN A 16 13.00 -9.99 11.43
C GLN A 16 13.79 -9.54 12.68
N GLN A 17 14.57 -8.46 12.56
CA GLN A 17 15.36 -7.89 13.64
C GLN A 17 14.65 -6.72 14.35
N ALA A 18 13.48 -6.30 13.87
CA ALA A 18 12.78 -5.15 14.40
C ALA A 18 12.23 -5.42 15.81
N GLU A 19 12.37 -4.43 16.69
CA GLU A 19 11.77 -4.44 18.02
C GLU A 19 10.30 -3.97 17.96
N GLY A 20 9.52 -4.29 19.00
CA GLY A 20 8.05 -4.07 19.03
C GLY A 20 7.57 -2.61 18.96
N ASN A 21 8.46 -1.62 18.94
CA ASN A 21 8.10 -0.21 18.81
C ASN A 21 8.15 0.32 17.36
N GLN A 22 8.65 -0.47 16.40
CA GLN A 22 8.80 -0.03 15.02
C GLN A 22 7.50 -0.23 14.23
N THR A 23 6.85 0.88 13.89
CA THR A 23 5.57 0.88 13.15
C THR A 23 5.74 1.05 11.64
N ARG A 24 6.96 1.36 11.17
CA ARG A 24 7.26 1.55 9.75
C ARG A 24 8.73 1.28 9.42
N LEU A 25 8.96 0.48 8.40
CA LEU A 25 10.27 0.26 7.80
C LEU A 25 10.24 0.69 6.33
N VAL A 26 11.30 1.38 5.90
CA VAL A 26 11.47 1.83 4.51
C VAL A 26 12.85 1.45 4.04
N GLU A 27 12.88 0.85 2.86
CA GLU A 27 14.10 0.60 2.10
C GLU A 27 14.05 1.44 0.82
N PRO A 28 14.92 2.46 0.66
CA PRO A 28 14.97 3.24 -0.56
C PRO A 28 15.53 2.41 -1.72
N LEU A 29 14.94 2.57 -2.90
CA LEU A 29 15.47 2.00 -4.13
C LEU A 29 16.40 3.01 -4.79
N SER A 30 17.65 2.62 -5.02
CA SER A 30 18.66 3.49 -5.67
C SER A 30 18.38 3.74 -7.15
N ALA A 31 17.61 2.87 -7.80
CA ALA A 31 17.20 3.01 -9.19
C ALA A 31 15.81 2.40 -9.43
N LYS A 32 15.11 2.90 -10.45
CA LYS A 32 13.86 2.29 -10.91
C LYS A 32 14.14 0.88 -11.45
N PRO A 33 13.41 -0.15 -11.02
CA PRO A 33 13.59 -1.50 -11.56
C PRO A 33 13.27 -1.58 -13.05
N ASN A 34 13.94 -2.49 -13.75
CA ASN A 34 13.75 -2.72 -15.19
C ASN A 34 12.55 -3.67 -15.47
N PHE A 35 11.41 -3.40 -14.86
CA PHE A 35 10.14 -4.09 -15.09
C PHE A 35 8.98 -3.15 -14.75
N ALA A 36 7.79 -3.41 -15.29
CA ALA A 36 6.60 -2.64 -14.92
C ALA A 36 6.09 -3.09 -13.54
N PHE A 37 5.83 -2.14 -12.64
CA PHE A 37 5.36 -2.47 -11.30
C PHE A 37 4.00 -3.19 -11.30
N ILE A 38 3.17 -2.93 -12.30
CA ILE A 38 1.90 -3.62 -12.48
C ILE A 38 2.10 -5.12 -12.75
N ASP A 39 3.06 -5.50 -13.59
CA ASP A 39 3.38 -6.91 -13.87
C ASP A 39 3.91 -7.61 -12.61
N TRP A 40 4.75 -6.91 -11.83
CA TRP A 40 5.23 -7.42 -10.56
C TRP A 40 4.08 -7.65 -9.57
N LEU A 41 3.12 -6.72 -9.49
CA LEU A 41 1.96 -6.82 -8.62
C LEU A 41 1.01 -7.95 -9.05
N GLU A 42 0.78 -8.10 -10.35
CA GLU A 42 -0.01 -9.18 -10.96
C GLU A 42 0.52 -10.55 -10.54
N ALA A 43 1.85 -10.73 -10.57
CA ALA A 43 2.52 -11.99 -10.23
C ALA A 43 2.43 -12.37 -8.73
N GLN A 44 2.05 -11.45 -7.83
CA GLN A 44 1.98 -11.76 -6.40
C GLN A 44 0.77 -12.65 -6.05
N PRO A 45 0.91 -13.63 -5.15
CA PRO A 45 -0.22 -14.47 -4.75
C PRO A 45 -1.13 -13.80 -3.70
N LEU A 46 -0.67 -12.71 -3.08
CA LEU A 46 -1.34 -12.05 -1.97
C LEU A 46 -2.38 -11.03 -2.43
N PHE A 47 -3.39 -10.82 -1.59
CA PHE A 47 -4.44 -9.83 -1.76
C PHE A 47 -4.67 -9.08 -0.43
N PRO A 48 -5.22 -7.85 -0.48
CA PRO A 48 -5.59 -7.08 -1.66
C PRO A 48 -4.39 -6.54 -2.46
N LYS A 49 -4.64 -6.19 -3.72
CA LYS A 49 -3.67 -5.56 -4.62
C LYS A 49 -4.19 -4.19 -5.01
N PHE A 50 -3.33 -3.18 -4.97
CA PHE A 50 -3.70 -1.82 -5.36
C PHE A 50 -2.60 -1.20 -6.22
N TYR A 51 -3.00 -0.69 -7.38
CA TYR A 51 -2.14 0.05 -8.30
C TYR A 51 -2.69 1.47 -8.46
N TRP A 52 -1.82 2.47 -8.38
CA TRP A 52 -2.18 3.85 -8.65
C TRP A 52 -1.05 4.58 -9.34
N GLN A 53 -1.40 5.34 -10.37
CA GLN A 53 -0.50 6.22 -11.08
C GLN A 53 -1.13 7.60 -11.20
N SER A 54 -0.34 8.63 -10.90
CA SER A 54 -0.71 10.02 -11.14
C SER A 54 -0.95 10.28 -12.64
N ARG A 55 -1.88 11.19 -12.94
CA ARG A 55 -2.21 11.55 -14.34
C ARG A 55 -1.02 12.15 -15.10
N ASP A 56 -0.11 12.80 -14.38
CA ASP A 56 1.12 13.37 -14.94
C ASP A 56 2.29 12.38 -14.95
N THR A 57 2.05 11.12 -14.56
CA THR A 57 3.02 10.01 -14.53
C THR A 57 4.22 10.20 -13.61
N ARG A 58 4.22 11.23 -12.76
CA ARG A 58 5.35 11.53 -11.85
C ARG A 58 5.39 10.66 -10.61
N GLU A 59 4.22 10.24 -10.13
CA GLU A 59 4.06 9.30 -9.04
C GLU A 59 3.42 8.00 -9.53
N GLU A 60 4.00 6.88 -9.11
CA GLU A 60 3.51 5.52 -9.33
C GLU A 60 3.62 4.75 -8.01
N VAL A 61 2.55 4.04 -7.63
CA VAL A 61 2.47 3.30 -6.38
C VAL A 61 1.83 1.94 -6.60
N VAL A 62 2.46 0.92 -6.04
CA VAL A 62 1.89 -0.41 -5.84
C VAL A 62 1.82 -0.73 -4.35
N ALA A 63 0.69 -1.26 -3.91
CA ALA A 63 0.49 -1.74 -2.55
C ALA A 63 -0.05 -3.18 -2.58
N LEU A 64 0.48 -4.01 -1.69
CA LEU A 64 0.17 -5.44 -1.58
C LEU A 64 -0.15 -5.79 -0.13
N GLY A 65 -1.26 -6.51 0.07
CA GLY A 65 -1.72 -6.90 1.39
C GLY A 65 -2.43 -5.78 2.13
N GLN A 66 -2.82 -6.07 3.37
CA GLN A 66 -3.51 -5.11 4.24
C GLN A 66 -3.08 -5.32 5.70
N LEU A 67 -2.90 -4.22 6.43
CA LEU A 67 -2.70 -4.24 7.88
C LEU A 67 -3.97 -3.78 8.60
N HIS A 68 -4.53 -2.65 8.15
CA HIS A 68 -5.80 -2.11 8.65
C HIS A 68 -6.69 -1.72 7.48
N THR A 69 -7.99 -1.93 7.68
CA THR A 69 -9.04 -1.55 6.74
C THR A 69 -9.92 -0.51 7.39
N PHE A 70 -10.22 0.54 6.63
CA PHE A 70 -11.13 1.59 7.06
C PHE A 70 -12.40 1.49 6.23
N VAL A 71 -13.54 1.80 6.84
CA VAL A 71 -14.81 1.93 6.11
C VAL A 71 -15.08 3.39 5.78
N GLU A 72 -14.62 4.30 6.65
CA GLU A 72 -14.75 5.73 6.50
C GLU A 72 -13.38 6.42 6.57
N PRO A 73 -13.21 7.58 5.91
CA PRO A 73 -11.94 8.30 5.89
C PRO A 73 -11.56 8.90 7.25
N GLY A 74 -12.54 9.31 8.05
CA GLY A 74 -12.31 10.01 9.33
C GLY A 74 -11.36 9.25 10.26
N PRO A 75 -11.66 7.99 10.61
CA PRO A 75 -10.80 7.16 11.45
C PRO A 75 -9.42 6.88 10.84
N ALA A 76 -9.28 6.87 9.51
CA ALA A 76 -7.98 6.62 8.90
C ALA A 76 -7.01 7.77 9.18
N TYR A 77 -7.47 9.03 9.13
CA TYR A 77 -6.59 10.18 9.30
C TYR A 77 -6.09 10.41 10.72
N THR A 78 -6.80 9.90 11.74
CA THR A 78 -6.39 10.04 13.14
C THR A 78 -5.28 9.08 13.54
N ILE A 79 -5.14 7.96 12.82
CA ILE A 79 -4.19 6.88 13.15
C ILE A 79 -2.87 7.02 12.37
N LEU A 80 -2.86 7.81 11.30
CA LEU A 80 -1.67 7.92 10.45
C LEU A 80 -0.57 8.76 11.10
N GLY A 81 0.57 8.10 11.31
CA GLY A 81 1.84 8.76 11.60
C GLY A 81 2.44 9.44 10.38
N GLU A 82 3.56 10.13 10.59
CA GLU A 82 4.27 10.83 9.53
C GLU A 82 4.72 9.87 8.41
N GLY A 83 4.47 10.26 7.15
CA GLY A 83 4.86 9.47 5.97
C GLY A 83 4.07 8.18 5.74
N GLN A 84 3.10 7.85 6.60
CA GLN A 84 2.16 6.76 6.35
C GLN A 84 1.06 7.20 5.38
N ARG A 85 0.68 6.29 4.48
CA ARG A 85 -0.35 6.52 3.46
C ARG A 85 -1.30 5.34 3.45
N VAL A 86 -2.54 5.61 3.09
CA VAL A 86 -3.62 4.63 3.02
C VAL A 86 -4.07 4.73 1.52
N TRP A 87 -4.36 3.62 0.83
CA TRP A 87 -4.62 3.56 -0.61
C TRP A 87 -5.90 2.79 -0.98
N GLY A 88 -6.79 3.29 -1.83
CA GLY A 88 -8.09 2.64 -2.08
C GLY A 88 -9.10 3.53 -2.78
N GLY A 89 -10.37 3.11 -2.77
CA GLY A 89 -11.47 3.81 -3.44
C GLY A 89 -12.50 4.40 -2.48
N ARG A 90 -13.52 5.07 -3.01
CA ARG A 90 -14.77 5.38 -2.29
C ARG A 90 -15.92 5.02 -3.22
N SER A 91 -16.89 4.26 -2.72
CA SER A 91 -18.11 3.97 -3.48
C SER A 91 -18.86 5.27 -3.76
N PHE A 92 -19.44 5.37 -4.95
CA PHE A 92 -20.15 6.57 -5.41
C PHE A 92 -21.41 6.86 -4.59
N ASP A 93 -22.13 5.81 -4.18
CA ASP A 93 -23.43 5.90 -3.52
C ASP A 93 -23.35 6.14 -2.00
N GLY A 94 -22.17 5.99 -1.39
CA GLY A 94 -21.99 6.14 0.05
C GLY A 94 -22.84 5.20 0.92
N GLN A 95 -23.54 4.22 0.33
CA GLN A 95 -24.42 3.31 1.05
C GLN A 95 -23.64 2.06 1.47
N HIS A 96 -23.29 2.04 2.76
CA HIS A 96 -22.31 1.17 3.36
C HIS A 96 -22.71 -0.30 3.52
N GLU A 97 -23.99 -0.67 3.33
CA GLU A 97 -24.48 -1.98 3.80
C GLU A 97 -24.40 -3.10 2.75
N LYS A 98 -24.66 -2.81 1.47
CA LYS A 98 -24.74 -3.87 0.44
C LYS A 98 -23.39 -4.22 -0.20
N ILE A 99 -22.44 -3.27 -0.21
CA ILE A 99 -21.11 -3.47 -0.80
C ILE A 99 -20.17 -4.21 0.18
N ALA A 100 -20.43 -4.15 1.49
CA ALA A 100 -19.61 -4.77 2.52
C ALA A 100 -19.56 -6.31 2.44
N ALA A 101 -20.56 -6.95 1.81
CA ALA A 101 -20.64 -8.41 1.64
C ALA A 101 -19.97 -8.92 0.34
N VAL A 102 -19.88 -8.08 -0.70
CA VAL A 102 -19.40 -8.49 -2.04
C VAL A 102 -18.00 -7.96 -2.33
N CYS A 103 -17.66 -6.76 -1.84
CA CYS A 103 -16.31 -6.22 -1.91
C CYS A 103 -15.63 -6.44 -0.56
N ARG A 104 -14.63 -7.34 -0.53
CA ARG A 104 -13.70 -7.44 0.61
C ARG A 104 -13.07 -6.06 0.82
N ARG A 105 -13.59 -5.41 1.87
CA ARG A 105 -13.33 -4.05 2.34
C ARG A 105 -11.87 -3.66 2.13
N SER A 106 -11.61 -2.93 1.06
CA SER A 106 -10.28 -2.45 0.68
C SER A 106 -10.39 -0.95 0.42
N PHE A 107 -10.82 -0.20 1.43
CA PHE A 107 -10.69 1.25 1.37
C PHE A 107 -9.43 1.64 2.12
N PHE A 108 -8.58 2.35 1.40
CA PHE A 108 -7.52 3.03 2.05
C PHE A 108 -7.27 4.46 1.48
N TYR A 109 -6.90 5.41 2.32
CA TYR A 109 -7.02 6.86 2.09
C TYR A 109 -5.68 7.62 2.03
N ARG A 110 -5.41 8.33 0.94
CA ARG A 110 -4.26 9.23 0.92
C ARG A 110 -4.64 10.49 1.69
N LYS A 111 -3.93 10.79 2.79
CA LYS A 111 -3.93 12.14 3.37
C LYS A 111 -3.31 13.07 2.31
N LEU A 112 -4.14 13.93 1.72
CA LEU A 112 -3.67 15.07 0.96
C LEU A 112 -3.19 16.09 2.00
N ASN A 113 -1.93 16.50 1.90
CA ASN A 113 -1.48 17.73 2.56
C ASN A 113 -2.09 18.92 1.84
#